data_AF-A0A6G5QPX9-F1
#
_entry.id   AF-A0A6G5QPX9-F1
#
_cell.length_a   1.000
_cell.length_b   1.000
_cell.length_c   1.000
_cell.angle_alpha   90.00
_cell.angle_beta   90.00
_cell.angle_gamma   90.00
#
_symmetry.space_group_name_H-M   'P 1'
#
loop_
_entity.id
_entity.type
_entity.pdbx_description
1 polymer ?
#
loop_
_entity_poly.entity_id
_entity_poly.type
_entity_poly.pdbx_seq_one_letter_code
_entity_poly.pdbx_strand_id
1 'polypeptide(L)'
;MTTIIKDYEFSTIIGLLDFERVTPQKVRVSVEFQSGGFMDYIEVINFIEEIYAREKFGTVESSLEICAKKLKEKFSSLSFLKMEILKIEIVKNALVGARAEFKY
;
A
#
# COMPACT_ATOMS: atom_id res chain seq x y z
N MET A 1 14.74 14.65 -3.84
CA MET A 1 15.27 13.31 -3.49
C MET A 1 14.08 12.38 -3.33
N THR A 2 14.13 11.18 -3.90
CA THR A 2 13.05 10.18 -3.80
C THR A 2 13.51 9.05 -2.90
N THR A 3 12.73 8.72 -1.89
CA THR A 3 12.92 7.54 -1.04
C THR A 3 12.12 6.38 -1.62
N ILE A 4 12.67 5.17 -1.58
CA ILE A 4 12.08 3.98 -2.19
C ILE A 4 11.97 2.87 -1.16
N ILE A 5 10.77 2.30 -1.05
CA ILE A 5 10.49 1.01 -0.42
C ILE A 5 10.12 0.07 -1.56
N LYS A 6 10.84 -1.05 -1.71
CA LYS A 6 10.65 -1.94 -2.85
C LYS A 6 10.30 -3.34 -2.38
N ASP A 7 9.26 -3.89 -3.01
CA ASP A 7 8.85 -5.29 -2.88
C ASP A 7 8.61 -5.73 -1.42
N TYR A 8 8.02 -4.85 -0.60
CA TYR A 8 7.71 -5.16 0.80
C TYR A 8 6.50 -6.10 0.88
N GLU A 9 6.67 -7.27 1.48
CA GLU A 9 5.62 -8.30 1.53
C GLU A 9 5.00 -8.42 2.92
N PHE A 10 3.68 -8.46 2.97
CA PHE A 10 2.91 -8.73 4.19
C PHE A 10 1.58 -9.42 3.87
N SER A 11 0.86 -9.87 4.90
CA SER A 11 -0.45 -10.51 4.74
C SER A 11 -1.58 -9.60 5.19
N THR A 12 -2.65 -9.52 4.41
CA THR A 12 -3.83 -8.70 4.74
C THR A 12 -5.11 -9.28 4.14
N ILE A 13 -6.26 -8.91 4.69
CA ILE A 13 -7.58 -9.25 4.14
C ILE A 13 -7.89 -8.22 3.04
N ILE A 14 -7.92 -8.66 1.78
CA ILE A 14 -8.18 -7.76 0.65
C ILE A 14 -8.89 -8.47 -0.49
N GLY A 15 -10.05 -7.98 -0.91
CA GLY A 15 -10.82 -8.62 -1.99
C GLY A 15 -12.32 -8.52 -1.79
N LEU A 16 -13.06 -8.87 -2.84
CA LEU A 16 -14.53 -8.81 -2.89
C LEU A 16 -15.17 -10.17 -2.70
N LEU A 17 -14.45 -11.27 -2.98
CA LEU A 17 -15.01 -12.61 -2.88
C LEU A 17 -15.09 -13.05 -1.42
N ASP A 18 -16.12 -13.79 -1.04
CA ASP A 18 -16.38 -14.15 0.36
C ASP A 18 -15.18 -14.82 1.06
N PHE A 19 -14.46 -15.70 0.35
CA PHE A 19 -13.28 -16.37 0.89
C PHE A 19 -12.11 -15.39 1.12
N GLU A 20 -11.98 -14.34 0.30
CA GLU A 20 -10.96 -13.29 0.46
C GLU A 20 -11.24 -12.43 1.69
N ARG A 21 -12.51 -12.35 2.15
CA ARG A 21 -12.91 -11.57 3.33
C ARG A 21 -12.53 -12.23 4.66
N VAL A 22 -12.18 -13.51 4.63
CA VAL A 22 -11.83 -14.31 5.82
C VAL A 22 -10.42 -14.89 5.77
N THR A 23 -9.78 -14.88 4.60
CA THR A 23 -8.45 -15.48 4.39
C THR A 23 -7.43 -14.39 4.08
N PRO A 24 -6.40 -14.19 4.92
CA PRO A 24 -5.31 -13.27 4.61
C PRO A 24 -4.61 -13.67 3.32
N GLN A 25 -4.39 -12.70 2.44
CA GLN A 25 -3.63 -12.86 1.20
C GLN A 25 -2.27 -12.21 1.35
N LYS A 26 -1.26 -12.86 0.77
CA LYS A 26 0.06 -12.25 0.65
C LYS A 26 0.04 -11.17 -0.43
N VAL A 27 0.42 -9.98 -0.03
CA VAL A 27 0.55 -8.82 -0.92
C VAL A 27 1.98 -8.32 -0.93
N ARG A 28 2.36 -7.69 -2.02
CA ARG A 28 3.63 -6.99 -2.17
C ARG A 28 3.36 -5.52 -2.47
N VAL A 29 3.95 -4.63 -1.69
CA VAL A 29 3.82 -3.19 -1.83
C VAL A 29 5.17 -2.56 -2.17
N SER A 30 5.16 -1.70 -3.18
CA SER A 30 6.28 -0.85 -3.54
C SER A 30 5.86 0.62 -3.47
N VAL A 31 6.70 1.46 -2.85
CA VAL A 31 6.43 2.87 -2.61
C VAL A 31 7.61 3.72 -3.04
N GLU A 32 7.35 4.77 -3.78
CA GLU A 32 8.29 5.87 -4.00
C GLU A 32 7.66 7.14 -3.44
N PHE A 33 8.40 7.90 -2.64
CA PHE A 33 7.87 9.14 -2.06
C PHE A 33 8.92 10.24 -1.98
N GLN A 34 8.43 11.49 -1.97
CA GLN A 34 9.23 12.69 -1.74
C GLN A 34 8.61 13.49 -0.61
N SER A 35 9.46 14.12 0.20
CA SER A 35 8.98 14.97 1.29
C SER A 35 9.90 16.15 1.55
N GLY A 36 9.34 17.20 2.15
CA GLY A 36 10.07 18.36 2.65
C GLY A 36 10.82 18.04 3.94
N GLY A 37 11.82 17.16 3.87
CA GLY A 37 12.64 16.74 5.01
C GLY A 37 12.97 15.26 5.01
N PHE A 38 13.51 14.79 6.14
CA PHE A 38 13.66 13.37 6.40
C PHE A 38 12.31 12.77 6.82
N MET A 39 11.97 11.63 6.24
CA MET A 39 10.82 10.82 6.59
C MET A 39 11.27 9.37 6.67
N ASP A 40 11.08 8.76 7.83
CA ASP A 40 11.58 7.43 8.14
C ASP A 40 10.77 6.36 7.39
N TYR A 41 11.44 5.60 6.53
CA TYR A 41 10.82 4.54 5.75
C TYR A 41 10.30 3.38 6.62
N ILE A 42 10.89 3.14 7.80
CA ILE A 42 10.37 2.15 8.76
C ILE A 42 9.02 2.60 9.29
N GLU A 43 8.86 3.89 9.61
CA GLU A 43 7.58 4.44 10.05
C GLU A 43 6.52 4.36 8.95
N VAL A 44 6.91 4.62 7.69
CA VAL A 44 6.02 4.48 6.53
C VAL A 44 5.56 3.02 6.36
N ILE A 45 6.47 2.04 6.42
CA ILE A 45 6.14 0.61 6.33
C ILE A 45 5.16 0.20 7.43
N ASN A 46 5.50 0.51 8.69
CA ASN A 46 4.67 0.15 9.83
C ASN A 46 3.26 0.75 9.73
N PHE A 47 3.16 2.00 9.25
CA PHE A 47 1.86 2.65 9.10
C PHE A 47 1.05 2.08 7.94
N ILE A 48 1.69 1.70 6.83
CA ILE A 48 1.01 0.99 5.74
C ILE A 48 0.42 -0.33 6.25
N GLU A 49 1.20 -1.16 6.95
CA GLU A 49 0.70 -2.40 7.53
C GLU A 49 -0.48 -2.18 8.48
N GLU A 50 -0.39 -1.16 9.35
CA GLU A 50 -1.48 -0.80 10.26
C GLU A 50 -2.77 -0.46 9.49
N ILE A 51 -2.67 0.35 8.43
CA ILE A 51 -3.82 0.72 7.59
C ILE A 51 -4.46 -0.55 6.99
N TYR A 52 -3.65 -1.43 6.40
CA TYR A 52 -4.16 -2.63 5.75
C TYR A 52 -4.71 -3.66 6.75
N ALA A 53 -4.15 -3.75 7.96
CA ALA A 53 -4.66 -4.62 9.01
C ALA A 53 -6.04 -4.16 9.53
N ARG A 54 -6.26 -2.83 9.62
CA ARG A 54 -7.51 -2.25 10.13
C ARG A 54 -8.63 -2.20 9.09
N GLU A 55 -8.33 -1.70 7.88
CA GLU A 55 -9.37 -1.35 6.90
C GLU A 55 -9.93 -2.55 6.11
N LYS A 56 -9.12 -3.60 5.91
CA LYS A 56 -9.51 -4.82 5.19
C LYS A 56 -10.19 -4.51 3.84
N PHE A 57 -9.46 -3.95 2.89
CA PHE A 57 -10.04 -3.34 1.68
C PHE A 57 -10.81 -4.31 0.76
N GLY A 58 -11.80 -3.79 0.04
CA GLY A 58 -12.51 -4.56 -0.99
C GLY A 58 -11.71 -4.72 -2.28
N THR A 59 -11.03 -3.66 -2.72
CA THR A 59 -10.27 -3.64 -3.98
C THR A 59 -8.85 -3.09 -3.77
N VAL A 60 -7.95 -3.38 -4.70
CA VAL A 60 -6.57 -2.86 -4.66
C VAL A 60 -6.50 -1.38 -5.03
N GLU A 61 -7.44 -0.88 -5.84
CA GLU A 61 -7.53 0.52 -6.22
C GLU A 61 -7.95 1.38 -5.02
N SER A 62 -9.02 0.98 -4.33
CA SER A 62 -9.49 1.69 -3.13
C SER A 62 -8.48 1.63 -2.00
N SER A 63 -7.74 0.52 -1.87
CA SER A 63 -6.68 0.41 -0.86
C SER A 63 -5.55 1.40 -1.09
N LEU A 64 -5.17 1.65 -2.35
CA LEU A 64 -4.17 2.67 -2.69
C LEU A 64 -4.66 4.08 -2.39
N GLU A 65 -5.88 4.44 -2.78
CA GLU A 65 -6.44 5.77 -2.54
C GLU A 65 -6.56 6.09 -1.04
N ILE A 66 -7.10 5.15 -0.27
CA ILE A 66 -7.29 5.34 1.18
C ILE A 66 -5.93 5.35 1.89
N CYS A 67 -5.01 4.47 1.51
CA CYS A 67 -3.68 4.45 2.10
C CYS A 67 -2.91 5.75 1.79
N ALA A 68 -2.95 6.23 0.55
CA ALA A 68 -2.33 7.49 0.14
C ALA A 68 -2.88 8.69 0.93
N LYS A 69 -4.21 8.76 1.08
CA LYS A 69 -4.86 9.79 1.90
C LYS A 69 -4.36 9.77 3.34
N LYS A 70 -4.36 8.60 3.99
CA LYS A 70 -3.90 8.47 5.38
C LYS A 70 -2.41 8.77 5.54
N LEU A 71 -1.58 8.37 4.58
CA LEU A 71 -0.17 8.72 4.54
C LEU A 71 0.03 10.23 4.47
N LYS A 72 -0.71 10.94 3.61
CA LYS A 72 -0.64 12.40 3.52
C LYS A 72 -1.13 13.09 4.80
N GLU A 73 -2.19 12.57 5.43
CA GLU A 73 -2.69 13.08 6.71
C GLU A 73 -1.67 12.92 7.85
N LYS A 74 -0.99 11.77 7.91
CA LYS A 74 0.05 11.51 8.92
C LYS A 74 1.35 12.29 8.63
N PHE A 75 1.75 12.35 7.38
CA PHE A 75 3.01 12.93 6.95
C PHE A 75 2.77 14.20 6.12
N SER A 76 2.55 15.32 6.82
CA SER A 76 2.21 16.60 6.17
C SER A 76 3.24 17.07 5.14
N SER A 77 4.52 16.76 5.35
CA SER A 77 5.63 17.08 4.45
C SER A 77 5.68 16.25 3.17
N LEU A 78 4.86 15.19 3.05
CA LEU A 78 4.76 14.35 1.86
C LEU A 78 4.28 15.18 0.66
N SER A 79 5.12 15.33 -0.37
CA SER A 79 4.81 16.13 -1.56
C SER A 79 4.52 15.27 -2.79
N PHE A 80 5.00 14.03 -2.80
CA PHE A 80 4.76 13.07 -3.86
C PHE A 80 4.70 11.66 -3.29
N LEU A 81 3.79 10.86 -3.83
CA LEU A 81 3.64 9.45 -3.48
C LEU A 81 3.28 8.64 -4.73
N LYS A 82 4.00 7.56 -4.96
CA LYS A 82 3.70 6.54 -5.96
C LYS A 82 3.66 5.21 -5.26
N MET A 83 2.55 4.50 -5.38
CA MET A 83 2.34 3.23 -4.70
C MET A 83 1.86 2.18 -5.68
N GLU A 84 2.37 0.97 -5.52
CA GLU A 84 1.92 -0.23 -6.21
C GLU A 84 1.62 -1.29 -5.16
N ILE A 85 0.51 -2.02 -5.34
CA ILE A 85 0.19 -3.21 -4.56
C ILE A 85 -0.12 -4.36 -5.51
N LEU A 86 0.50 -5.50 -5.27
CA LEU A 86 0.29 -6.75 -6.01
C LEU A 86 -0.24 -7.82 -5.08
N LYS A 87 -1.28 -8.55 -5.50
CA LYS A 87 -1.66 -9.84 -4.92
C LYS A 87 -0.81 -10.91 -5.59
N ILE A 88 0.07 -11.56 -4.82
CA ILE A 88 1.13 -12.39 -5.41
C ILE A 88 0.77 -13.89 -5.55
N GLU A 89 -0.28 -14.35 -4.88
CA GLU A 89 -0.67 -15.77 -4.83
C GLU A 89 -2.07 -16.07 -5.40
N ILE A 90 -2.87 -15.04 -5.70
CA ILE A 90 -4.28 -15.21 -6.08
C ILE A 90 -4.47 -15.77 -7.50
N VAL A 91 -3.56 -15.48 -8.43
CA VAL A 91 -3.57 -15.99 -9.81
C VAL A 91 -2.29 -16.78 -10.08
N LYS A 92 -2.42 -18.08 -10.33
CA LYS A 92 -1.30 -19.04 -10.44
C LYS A 92 -0.17 -18.60 -11.38
N ASN A 93 -0.48 -17.86 -12.44
CA ASN A 93 0.48 -17.52 -13.51
C ASN A 93 0.62 -16.02 -13.74
N ALA A 94 0.14 -15.17 -12.82
CA ALA A 94 0.23 -13.72 -12.98
C ALA A 94 0.28 -13.01 -11.63
N LEU A 95 1.07 -11.94 -11.57
CA LEU A 95 0.96 -10.96 -10.50
C LEU A 95 -0.07 -9.92 -10.93
N VAL A 96 -1.09 -9.72 -10.10
CA VAL A 96 -2.18 -8.79 -10.40
C VAL A 96 -2.28 -7.76 -9.31
N GLY A 97 -2.62 -6.53 -9.67
CA GLY A 97 -2.64 -5.43 -8.72
C GLY A 97 -2.92 -4.10 -9.38
N ALA A 98 -2.68 -3.04 -8.64
CA ALA A 98 -2.88 -1.67 -9.08
C ALA A 98 -1.68 -0.80 -8.71
N ARG A 99 -1.57 0.32 -9.41
CA ARG A 99 -0.59 1.37 -9.14
C ARG A 99 -1.25 2.72 -9.27
N ALA A 100 -0.89 3.65 -8.39
CA ALA A 100 -1.37 5.02 -8.40
C ALA A 100 -0.25 6.01 -8.06
N GLU A 101 -0.39 7.23 -8.57
CA GLU A 101 0.51 8.36 -8.32
C GLU A 101 -0.30 9.55 -7.79
N PHE A 102 0.22 10.19 -6.75
CA PHE A 102 -0.40 11.31 -6.04
C PHE A 102 0.62 12.46 -5.90
N LYS A 103 0.19 13.67 -6.26
CA LYS A 103 0.95 14.91 -6.11
C LYS A 103 0.18 15.83 -5.16
N TYR A 104 0.87 16.40 -4.18
CA TYR A 104 0.29 17.22 -3.11
C TYR A 104 0.87 18.63 -3.08
#